data_AF-A0A379YC65-F1
#
_entry.id   AF-A0A379YC65-F1
#
_cell.length_a   1.000
_cell.length_b   1.000
_cell.length_c   1.000
_cell.angle_alpha   90.00
_cell.angle_beta   90.00
_cell.angle_gamma   90.00
#
_symmetry.space_group_name_H-M   'P 1'
#
loop_
_entity.id
_entity.type
_entity.pdbx_description
1 polymer ?
#
loop_
_entity_poly.entity_id
_entity_poly.type
_entity_poly.pdbx_seq_one_letter_code
_entity_poly.pdbx_strand_id
1 'polypeptide(L)'
;MPRTMLLFHDAVPANRSIVPVAKDYQHGDFEPPHYHDCAQLIHSLSGVVQVNTRQGSWVVPPGRGVWLPARVEHSLRITGKVAARALLVDPLARADLPACCEVVQVSPLLRELIICAMDITADYPVGGREERIMELILDELRVLPILPLNLPEPRTEALLRLCRHIQQSLAHRAGGRLYQR
;
A
#
# COMPACT_ATOMS: atom_id res chain seq x y z
N MET A 1 -8.25 -15.16 24.34
CA MET A 1 -8.68 -15.73 23.04
C MET A 1 -7.88 -15.03 21.95
N PRO A 2 -6.97 -15.70 21.24
CA PRO A 2 -6.31 -15.04 20.12
C PRO A 2 -7.36 -14.85 19.03
N ARG A 3 -7.68 -13.58 18.74
CA ARG A 3 -8.48 -13.19 17.58
C ARG A 3 -7.77 -13.72 16.34
N THR A 4 -8.43 -14.60 15.60
CA THR A 4 -8.03 -14.99 14.25
C THR A 4 -7.75 -13.72 13.45
N MET A 5 -6.48 -13.48 13.17
CA MET A 5 -6.01 -12.42 12.30
C MET A 5 -6.57 -12.77 10.92
N LEU A 6 -7.44 -11.91 10.39
CA LEU A 6 -7.84 -11.98 8.99
C LEU A 6 -6.59 -11.67 8.17
N LEU A 7 -5.75 -12.69 7.98
CA LEU A 7 -4.78 -12.75 6.90
C LEU A 7 -5.59 -12.61 5.62
N PHE A 8 -5.13 -11.73 4.76
CA PHE A 8 -5.77 -11.45 3.50
C PHE A 8 -5.82 -12.75 2.68
N HIS A 9 -6.65 -12.78 1.64
CA HIS A 9 -6.45 -13.80 0.62
C HIS A 9 -5.09 -13.51 -0.02
N ASP A 10 -4.03 -14.14 0.50
CA ASP A 10 -2.60 -13.87 0.21
C ASP A 10 -2.19 -14.28 -1.22
N ALA A 11 -3.16 -14.49 -2.12
CA ALA A 11 -2.95 -14.97 -3.46
C ALA A 11 -3.93 -14.31 -4.44
N VAL A 12 -3.38 -13.84 -5.55
CA VAL A 12 -4.14 -13.61 -6.77
C VAL A 12 -4.65 -14.98 -7.26
N PRO A 13 -5.96 -15.19 -7.48
CA PRO A 13 -6.49 -16.45 -7.99
C PRO A 13 -5.79 -16.85 -9.29
N ALA A 14 -5.55 -18.15 -9.50
CA ALA A 14 -4.77 -18.65 -10.64
C ALA A 14 -5.31 -18.26 -12.03
N ASN A 15 -6.57 -17.82 -12.13
CA ASN A 15 -7.20 -17.37 -13.36
C ASN A 15 -7.25 -15.84 -13.50
N ARG A 16 -6.60 -15.09 -12.61
CA ARG A 16 -6.56 -13.63 -12.62
C ARG A 16 -5.12 -13.16 -12.51
N SER A 17 -4.85 -12.00 -13.09
CA SER A 17 -3.53 -11.35 -13.05
C SER A 17 -3.49 -10.21 -12.03
N ILE A 18 -4.66 -9.76 -11.57
CA ILE A 18 -4.82 -8.65 -10.64
C ILE A 18 -6.13 -8.78 -9.86
N VAL A 19 -6.11 -8.41 -8.58
CA VAL A 19 -7.27 -8.37 -7.69
C VAL A 19 -7.32 -7.04 -6.94
N PRO A 20 -8.40 -6.27 -7.07
CA PRO A 20 -8.64 -5.09 -6.25
C PRO A 20 -9.09 -5.47 -4.84
N VAL A 21 -8.60 -4.76 -3.83
CA VAL A 21 -8.97 -4.95 -2.42
C VAL A 21 -9.21 -3.59 -1.77
N ALA A 22 -10.38 -3.39 -1.20
CA ALA A 22 -10.68 -2.22 -0.39
C ALA A 22 -10.50 -2.55 1.10
N LYS A 23 -9.82 -1.66 1.83
CA LYS A 23 -9.74 -1.74 3.29
C LYS A 23 -9.74 -0.36 3.90
N ASP A 24 -10.61 -0.17 4.88
CA ASP A 24 -10.69 1.06 5.64
C ASP A 24 -10.12 0.81 7.04
N TYR A 25 -9.29 1.73 7.50
CA TYR A 25 -8.59 1.66 8.79
C TYR A 25 -8.94 2.86 9.66
N GLN A 26 -8.90 2.65 10.97
CA GLN A 26 -8.97 3.69 11.99
C GLN A 26 -7.57 4.16 12.40
N HIS A 27 -7.51 5.34 13.00
CA HIS A 27 -6.25 5.86 13.53
C HIS A 27 -5.67 4.92 14.60
N GLY A 28 -4.39 4.60 14.48
CA GLY A 28 -3.70 3.72 15.42
C GLY A 28 -3.77 2.25 15.05
N ASP A 29 -4.55 1.88 14.01
CA ASP A 29 -4.51 0.55 13.44
C ASP A 29 -3.10 0.20 12.95
N PHE A 30 -2.79 -1.09 13.02
CA PHE A 30 -1.48 -1.63 12.71
C PHE A 30 -1.63 -3.01 12.08
N GLU A 31 -0.85 -3.26 11.03
CA GLU A 31 -0.66 -4.60 10.49
C GLU A 31 0.75 -5.09 10.83
N PRO A 32 0.88 -6.22 11.53
CA PRO A 32 2.19 -6.77 11.89
C PRO A 32 3.01 -7.17 10.67
N PRO A 33 4.34 -7.38 10.82
CA PRO A 33 5.19 -7.85 9.75
C PRO A 33 4.63 -9.08 9.05
N HIS A 34 4.50 -9.01 7.73
CA HIS A 34 4.02 -10.09 6.86
C HIS A 34 4.55 -9.90 5.43
N TYR A 35 4.30 -10.87 4.56
CA TYR A 35 4.60 -10.79 3.12
C TYR A 35 3.59 -11.62 2.34
N HIS A 36 3.50 -11.35 1.03
CA HIS A 36 2.62 -12.06 0.10
C HIS A 36 3.43 -12.60 -1.08
N ASP A 37 2.94 -13.63 -1.76
CA ASP A 37 3.57 -14.12 -3.01
C ASP A 37 3.20 -13.26 -4.23
N CYS A 38 2.28 -12.32 -4.08
CA CYS A 38 1.92 -11.31 -5.08
C CYS A 38 2.59 -9.96 -4.80
N ALA A 39 2.73 -9.15 -5.85
CA ALA A 39 3.07 -7.74 -5.70
C ALA A 39 1.83 -6.93 -5.28
N GLN A 40 2.04 -5.77 -4.68
CA GLN A 40 0.95 -4.96 -4.15
C GLN A 40 1.17 -3.46 -4.41
N LEU A 41 0.17 -2.79 -4.97
CA LEU A 41 0.04 -1.34 -4.86
C LEU A 41 -0.88 -1.04 -3.68
N ILE A 42 -0.49 -0.16 -2.76
CA ILE A 42 -1.39 0.42 -1.75
C ILE A 42 -1.59 1.89 -2.06
N HIS A 43 -2.81 2.29 -2.41
CA HIS A 43 -3.21 3.68 -2.63
C HIS A 43 -4.05 4.20 -1.47
N SER A 44 -3.64 5.32 -0.86
CA SER A 44 -4.42 5.99 0.18
C SER A 44 -5.31 7.08 -0.43
N LEU A 45 -6.63 6.99 -0.22
CA LEU A 45 -7.58 8.05 -0.58
C LEU A 45 -7.71 9.12 0.51
N SER A 46 -7.44 8.74 1.77
CA SER A 46 -7.52 9.59 2.95
C SER A 46 -6.58 9.07 4.03
N GLY A 47 -6.25 9.93 5.01
CA GLY A 47 -5.30 9.61 6.07
C GLY A 47 -3.91 9.26 5.55
N VAL A 48 -3.07 8.67 6.40
CA VAL A 48 -1.68 8.34 6.05
C VAL A 48 -1.38 6.89 6.40
N VAL A 49 -0.80 6.17 5.46
CA VAL A 49 -0.25 4.82 5.68
C VAL A 49 1.27 4.92 5.75
N GLN A 50 1.87 4.45 6.83
CA GLN A 50 3.32 4.24 6.89
C GLN A 50 3.61 2.76 6.64
N VAL A 51 4.46 2.49 5.65
CA VAL A 51 4.91 1.14 5.30
C VAL A 51 6.36 0.99 5.73
N ASN A 52 6.64 -0.03 6.54
CA ASN A 52 7.99 -0.30 7.01
C ASN A 52 8.44 -1.65 6.48
N THR A 53 9.62 -1.70 5.87
CA THR A 53 10.30 -2.92 5.46
C THR A 53 11.69 -2.96 6.10
N ARG A 54 12.46 -4.03 5.87
CA ARG A 54 13.88 -4.07 6.25
C ARG A 54 14.75 -3.06 5.49
N GLN A 55 14.29 -2.57 4.34
CA GLN A 55 15.05 -1.69 3.45
C GLN A 55 14.82 -0.21 3.75
N GLY A 56 13.71 0.13 4.42
CA GLY A 56 13.28 1.51 4.57
C GLY A 56 11.90 1.67 5.18
N SER A 57 11.55 2.93 5.40
CA SER A 57 10.22 3.36 5.79
C SER A 57 9.68 4.36 4.76
N TRP A 58 8.47 4.13 4.27
CA TRP A 58 7.77 4.98 3.31
C TRP A 58 6.49 5.52 3.94
N VAL A 59 6.22 6.80 3.70
CA VAL A 59 4.99 7.47 4.13
C VAL A 59 4.14 7.70 2.90
N VAL A 60 2.92 7.18 2.91
CA VAL A 60 1.93 7.27 1.84
C VAL A 60 0.84 8.25 2.27
N PRO A 61 0.93 9.53 1.90
CA PRO A 61 -0.12 10.51 2.16
C PRO A 61 -1.33 10.29 1.22
N PRO A 62 -2.46 10.99 1.46
CA PRO A 62 -3.61 10.93 0.58
C PRO A 62 -3.24 11.28 -0.87
N GLY A 63 -3.76 10.52 -1.83
CA GLY A 63 -3.52 10.72 -3.25
C GLY A 63 -2.22 10.09 -3.77
N ARG A 64 -1.40 9.47 -2.91
CA ARG A 64 -0.19 8.74 -3.32
C ARG A 64 -0.37 7.23 -3.15
N GLY A 65 0.56 6.48 -3.71
CA GLY A 65 0.63 5.04 -3.52
C GLY A 65 2.02 4.60 -3.06
N VAL A 66 2.12 3.36 -2.61
CA VAL A 66 3.39 2.63 -2.48
C VAL A 66 3.29 1.32 -3.22
N TRP A 67 4.28 1.05 -4.04
CA TRP A 67 4.46 -0.23 -4.71
C TRP A 67 5.32 -1.13 -3.83
N LEU A 68 4.87 -2.37 -3.63
CA LEU A 68 5.52 -3.42 -2.87
C LEU A 68 5.70 -4.64 -3.78
N PRO A 69 6.95 -4.99 -4.14
CA PRO A 69 7.21 -6.24 -4.85
C PRO A 69 6.79 -7.47 -4.02
N ALA A 70 6.55 -8.58 -4.71
CA ALA A 70 6.27 -9.85 -4.04
C ALA A 70 7.37 -10.24 -3.05
N ARG A 71 6.97 -10.92 -1.98
CA ARG A 71 7.85 -11.49 -0.93
C ARG A 71 8.70 -10.45 -0.20
N VAL A 72 8.31 -9.18 -0.24
CA VAL A 72 8.90 -8.13 0.62
C VAL A 72 8.17 -8.14 1.95
N GLU A 73 8.89 -8.50 3.02
CA GLU A 73 8.38 -8.39 4.39
C GLU A 73 8.12 -6.92 4.75
N HIS A 74 6.88 -6.62 5.11
CA HIS A 74 6.43 -5.27 5.43
C HIS A 74 5.42 -5.25 6.58
N SER A 75 5.27 -4.09 7.20
CA SER A 75 4.24 -3.80 8.21
C SER A 75 3.61 -2.43 7.96
N LEU A 76 2.34 -2.26 8.36
CA LEU A 76 1.60 -1.02 8.15
C LEU A 76 1.29 -0.33 9.47
N ARG A 77 1.45 0.99 9.54
CA ARG A 77 0.98 1.83 10.65
C ARG A 77 0.08 2.93 10.12
N ILE A 78 -1.08 3.12 10.75
CA ILE A 78 -2.14 3.99 10.24
C ILE A 78 -2.25 5.28 11.07
N THR A 79 -2.20 6.43 10.40
CA THR A 79 -2.42 7.75 11.00
C THR A 79 -3.66 8.43 10.40
N GLY A 80 -4.62 8.81 11.24
CA GLY A 80 -5.94 9.27 10.80
C GLY A 80 -6.85 8.14 10.32
N LYS A 81 -8.06 8.48 9.86
CA LYS A 81 -8.94 7.54 9.17
C LYS A 81 -8.43 7.35 7.74
N VAL A 82 -8.17 6.11 7.35
CA VAL A 82 -7.63 5.78 6.04
C VAL A 82 -8.62 4.95 5.25
N ALA A 83 -8.94 5.39 4.04
CA ALA A 83 -9.53 4.56 3.01
C ALA A 83 -8.42 4.07 2.06
N ALA A 84 -7.97 2.83 2.23
CA ALA A 84 -6.94 2.22 1.42
C ALA A 84 -7.58 1.40 0.29
N ARG A 85 -7.06 1.58 -0.93
CA ARG A 85 -7.41 0.80 -2.11
C ARG A 85 -6.14 0.13 -2.58
N ALA A 86 -6.13 -1.20 -2.52
CA ALA A 86 -4.99 -2.00 -2.88
C ALA A 86 -5.25 -2.77 -4.18
N LEU A 87 -4.18 -3.02 -4.92
CA LEU A 87 -4.16 -3.94 -6.04
C LEU A 87 -3.17 -5.04 -5.70
N LEU A 88 -3.63 -6.29 -5.63
CA LEU A 88 -2.76 -7.47 -5.56
C LEU A 88 -2.50 -7.91 -7.00
N VAL A 89 -1.23 -8.06 -7.38
CA VAL A 89 -0.81 -8.24 -8.76
C VAL A 89 0.04 -9.51 -8.86
N ASP A 90 -0.32 -10.39 -9.80
CA ASP A 90 0.54 -11.52 -10.15
C ASP A 90 1.90 -10.97 -10.61
N PRO A 91 3.03 -11.34 -9.98
CA PRO A 91 4.36 -10.86 -10.37
C PRO A 91 4.71 -11.15 -11.84
N LEU A 92 4.03 -12.11 -12.47
CA LEU A 92 4.21 -12.49 -13.86
C LEU A 92 3.22 -11.79 -14.82
N ALA A 93 2.32 -10.94 -14.30
CA ALA A 93 1.31 -10.25 -15.11
C ALA A 93 1.92 -9.30 -16.17
N ARG A 94 3.09 -8.71 -15.87
CA ARG A 94 3.86 -7.81 -16.74
C ARG A 94 5.36 -7.95 -16.43
N ALA A 95 6.21 -7.89 -17.45
CA ALA A 95 7.66 -8.12 -17.32
C ALA A 95 8.45 -6.95 -16.70
N ASP A 96 7.85 -5.76 -16.63
CA ASP A 96 8.49 -4.48 -16.30
C ASP A 96 7.81 -3.76 -15.13
N LEU A 97 7.17 -4.52 -14.24
CA LEU A 97 6.72 -3.98 -12.96
C LEU A 97 7.93 -3.57 -12.10
N PRO A 98 7.80 -2.53 -11.24
CA PRO A 98 8.92 -2.07 -10.43
C PRO A 98 9.45 -3.16 -9.50
N ALA A 99 10.77 -3.35 -9.47
CA ALA A 99 11.44 -4.38 -8.68
C ALA A 99 11.71 -3.98 -7.22
N CYS A 100 11.55 -2.69 -6.90
CA CYS A 100 11.84 -2.13 -5.58
C CYS A 100 10.58 -1.58 -4.92
N CYS A 101 10.62 -1.47 -3.59
CA CYS A 101 9.58 -0.76 -2.84
C CYS A 101 9.73 0.74 -3.07
N GLU A 102 8.71 1.38 -3.62
CA GLU A 102 8.76 2.77 -4.08
C GLU A 102 7.47 3.51 -3.74
N VAL A 103 7.58 4.77 -3.32
CA VAL A 103 6.41 5.66 -3.29
C VAL A 103 6.16 6.14 -4.70
N VAL A 104 4.92 6.01 -5.15
CA VAL A 104 4.53 6.29 -6.53
C VAL A 104 3.46 7.37 -6.59
N GLN A 105 3.49 8.14 -7.68
CA GLN A 105 2.38 8.99 -8.04
C GLN A 105 1.29 8.15 -8.71
N VAL A 106 0.11 8.11 -8.10
CA VAL A 106 -1.08 7.55 -8.75
C VAL A 106 -1.65 8.62 -9.67
N SER A 107 -1.67 8.35 -10.99
CA SER A 107 -2.24 9.27 -11.96
C SER A 107 -3.76 9.43 -11.74
N PRO A 108 -4.37 10.56 -12.16
CA PRO A 108 -5.83 10.69 -12.09
C PRO A 108 -6.57 9.55 -12.82
N LEU A 109 -6.04 9.09 -13.96
CA LEU A 109 -6.62 7.96 -14.69
C LEU A 109 -6.54 6.68 -13.85
N LEU A 110 -5.35 6.30 -13.37
CA LEU A 110 -5.16 5.09 -12.57
C LEU A 110 -6.00 5.12 -11.29
N ARG A 111 -6.13 6.29 -10.65
CA ARG A 111 -7.00 6.46 -9.49
C ARG A 111 -8.44 6.05 -9.79
N GLU A 112 -9.03 6.58 -10.86
CA GLU A 112 -10.41 6.27 -11.21
C GLU A 112 -10.58 4.82 -11.68
N LEU A 113 -9.57 4.24 -12.35
CA LEU A 113 -9.55 2.82 -12.67
C LEU A 113 -9.53 1.94 -11.40
N ILE A 114 -8.69 2.28 -10.41
CA ILE A 114 -8.63 1.59 -9.12
C ILE A 114 -9.99 1.66 -8.42
N ILE A 115 -10.62 2.84 -8.39
CA ILE A 115 -11.94 3.01 -7.77
C ILE A 115 -12.98 2.15 -8.50
N CYS A 116 -13.03 2.21 -9.83
CA CYS A 116 -13.94 1.39 -10.64
C CYS A 116 -13.71 -0.11 -10.43
N ALA A 117 -12.45 -0.53 -10.25
CA ALA A 117 -12.10 -1.93 -10.03
C ALA A 117 -12.65 -2.47 -8.71
N MET A 118 -12.85 -1.63 -7.68
CA MET A 118 -13.38 -2.09 -6.38
C MET A 118 -14.80 -2.69 -6.49
N ASP A 119 -15.56 -2.29 -7.51
CA ASP A 119 -16.92 -2.77 -7.75
C ASP A 119 -16.97 -3.95 -8.75
N ILE A 120 -15.82 -4.37 -9.30
CA ILE A 120 -15.75 -5.48 -10.25
C ILE A 120 -15.63 -6.80 -9.48
N THR A 121 -16.57 -7.71 -9.73
CA THR A 121 -16.56 -9.06 -9.15
C THR A 121 -15.52 -9.96 -9.82
N ALA A 122 -14.94 -10.90 -9.08
CA ALA A 122 -13.86 -11.75 -9.57
C ALA A 122 -14.26 -12.71 -10.72
N ASP A 123 -15.54 -12.84 -11.04
CA ASP A 123 -16.12 -13.72 -12.07
C ASP A 123 -16.43 -13.00 -13.40
N TYR A 124 -15.86 -11.80 -13.63
CA TYR A 124 -16.06 -11.06 -14.88
C TYR A 124 -15.66 -11.86 -16.14
N PRO A 125 -16.40 -11.69 -17.26
CA PRO A 125 -16.17 -12.44 -18.50
C PRO A 125 -14.88 -12.01 -19.21
N VAL A 126 -14.23 -12.96 -19.87
CA VAL A 126 -13.10 -12.73 -20.78
C VAL A 126 -13.57 -11.90 -21.98
N GLY A 127 -12.77 -10.93 -22.40
CA GLY A 127 -13.06 -9.96 -23.45
C GLY A 127 -14.06 -8.88 -23.05
N GLY A 128 -14.51 -8.87 -21.80
CA GLY A 128 -15.48 -7.92 -21.25
C GLY A 128 -14.90 -6.52 -21.02
N ARG A 129 -15.76 -5.60 -20.58
CA ARG A 129 -15.32 -4.25 -20.18
C ARG A 129 -14.42 -4.31 -18.95
N GLU A 130 -14.79 -5.17 -18.00
CA GLU A 130 -14.14 -5.36 -16.71
C GLU A 130 -12.71 -5.88 -16.89
N GLU A 131 -12.51 -6.86 -17.77
CA GLU A 131 -11.16 -7.34 -18.12
C GLU A 131 -10.31 -6.23 -18.71
N ARG A 132 -10.85 -5.44 -19.65
CA ARG A 132 -10.11 -4.31 -20.25
C ARG A 132 -9.71 -3.26 -19.20
N ILE A 133 -10.54 -3.03 -18.19
CA ILE A 133 -10.19 -2.15 -17.06
C ILE A 133 -9.01 -2.73 -16.28
N MET A 134 -9.05 -4.02 -15.95
CA MET A 134 -7.97 -4.70 -15.23
C MET A 134 -6.65 -4.70 -16.02
N GLU A 135 -6.70 -4.98 -17.32
CA GLU A 135 -5.53 -4.93 -18.19
C GLU A 135 -4.97 -3.50 -18.34
N LEU A 136 -5.84 -2.49 -18.43
CA LEU A 136 -5.39 -1.10 -18.47
C LEU A 136 -4.74 -0.67 -17.14
N ILE A 137 -5.25 -1.15 -16.00
CA ILE A 137 -4.59 -0.93 -14.71
C ILE A 137 -3.18 -1.51 -14.74
N LEU A 138 -3.02 -2.76 -15.21
CA LEU A 138 -1.69 -3.38 -15.34
C LEU A 138 -0.75 -2.57 -16.23
N ASP A 139 -1.26 -1.99 -17.31
CA ASP A 139 -0.44 -1.14 -18.19
C ASP A 139 -0.05 0.19 -17.53
N GLU A 140 -0.97 0.83 -16.81
CA GLU A 140 -0.69 2.05 -16.03
C GLU A 140 0.32 1.81 -14.90
N LEU A 141 0.33 0.62 -14.29
CA LEU A 141 1.30 0.25 -13.26
C LEU A 141 2.75 0.26 -13.76
N ARG A 142 2.98 -0.05 -15.05
CA ARG A 142 4.32 -0.10 -15.66
C ARG A 142 4.95 1.28 -15.81
N VAL A 143 4.12 2.31 -15.93
CA VAL A 143 4.55 3.70 -16.18
C VAL A 143 4.39 4.60 -14.95
N LEU A 144 4.24 4.00 -13.77
CA LEU A 144 4.12 4.72 -12.51
C LEU A 144 5.32 5.65 -12.27
N PRO A 145 5.10 6.96 -12.10
CA PRO A 145 6.17 7.87 -11.72
C PRO A 145 6.61 7.59 -10.29
N ILE A 146 7.87 7.20 -10.13
CA ILE A 146 8.51 7.04 -8.83
C ILE A 146 8.73 8.42 -8.21
N LEU A 147 8.36 8.57 -6.95
CA LEU A 147 8.61 9.76 -6.16
C LEU A 147 9.74 9.46 -5.18
N PRO A 148 10.79 10.30 -5.08
CA PRO A 148 11.88 10.12 -4.13
C PRO A 148 11.44 10.54 -2.72
N LEU A 149 10.43 9.85 -2.18
CA LEU A 149 9.86 10.02 -0.83
C LEU A 149 10.19 8.81 0.03
N ASN A 150 11.43 8.33 -0.06
CA ASN A 150 11.97 7.27 0.80
C ASN A 150 12.75 7.91 1.97
N LEU A 151 12.48 7.48 3.19
CA LEU A 151 13.31 7.81 4.34
C LEU A 151 14.29 6.63 4.56
N PRO A 152 15.57 6.75 4.16
CA PRO A 152 16.51 5.65 4.35
C PRO A 152 16.70 5.37 5.83
N GLU A 153 16.74 4.09 6.20
CA GLU A 153 16.99 3.71 7.60
C GLU A 153 18.43 4.10 8.00
N PRO A 154 18.63 4.70 9.18
CA PRO A 154 19.97 5.02 9.65
C PRO A 154 20.75 3.75 9.96
N ARG A 155 22.00 3.68 9.47
CA ARG A 155 22.85 2.48 9.67
C ARG A 155 23.62 2.47 10.99
N THR A 156 23.63 3.58 11.73
CA THR A 156 24.36 3.70 13.00
C THR A 156 23.41 3.74 14.18
N GLU A 157 23.79 3.10 15.29
CA GLU A 157 22.95 3.03 16.48
C GLU A 157 22.63 4.42 17.07
N ALA A 158 23.56 5.37 16.94
CA ALA A 158 23.34 6.75 17.39
C ALA A 158 22.21 7.44 16.60
N LEU A 159 22.20 7.31 15.27
CA LEU A 159 21.14 7.87 14.44
C LEU A 159 19.81 7.11 14.61
N LEU A 160 19.85 5.78 14.77
CA LEU A 160 18.66 4.99 15.08
C LEU A 160 17.99 5.47 16.38
N ARG A 161 18.77 5.71 17.44
CA ARG A 161 18.25 6.27 18.69
C ARG A 161 17.63 7.65 18.49
N LEU A 162 18.28 8.53 17.73
CA LEU A 162 17.77 9.87 17.45
C LEU A 162 16.47 9.83 16.64
N CYS A 163 16.41 9.03 15.58
CA CYS A 163 15.21 8.84 14.77
C CYS A 163 14.05 8.29 15.60
N ARG A 164 14.29 7.26 16.43
CA ARG A 164 13.29 6.72 17.36
C ARG A 164 12.79 7.79 18.34
N HIS A 165 13.70 8.61 18.88
CA HIS A 165 13.34 9.69 19.79
C HIS A 165 12.47 10.76 19.12
N ILE A 166 12.81 11.17 17.89
CA ILE A 166 12.02 12.14 17.11
C ILE A 166 10.64 11.55 16.78
N GLN A 167 10.57 10.30 16.33
CA GLN A 167 9.31 9.61 16.03
C GLN A 167 8.38 9.54 17.25
N GLN A 168 8.91 9.16 18.41
CA GLN A 168 8.15 9.13 19.67
C GLN A 168 7.68 10.53 20.09
N SER A 169 8.52 11.55 19.91
CA SER A 169 8.18 12.95 20.24
C SER A 169 7.10 13.52 19.31
N LEU A 170 7.13 13.17 18.02
CA LEU A 170 6.12 13.57 17.05
C LEU A 170 4.78 12.85 17.30
N ALA A 171 4.81 11.57 17.67
CA ALA A 171 3.61 10.83 18.07
C ALA A 171 2.94 11.47 19.29
N HIS A 172 3.71 11.95 20.27
CA HIS A 172 3.20 12.66 21.44
C HIS A 172 2.56 14.02 21.08
N ARG A 173 3.07 14.74 20.08
CA ARG A 173 2.51 16.03 19.63
C ARG A 173 1.25 15.89 18.77
N ALA A 174 1.09 14.79 18.04
CA ALA A 174 -0.13 14.50 17.26
C ALA A 174 -1.32 14.11 18.16
N GLY A 175 -1.09 13.46 19.30
CA GLY A 175 -2.13 13.15 20.29
C GLY A 175 -2.53 14.33 21.19
N GLY A 176 -1.75 15.42 21.21
CA GLY A 176 -1.95 16.54 22.14
C GLY A 176 -2.86 17.68 21.66
N ARG A 177 -3.51 17.56 20.49
CA ARG A 177 -4.40 18.62 19.94
C ARG A 177 -5.90 18.29 19.94
N LEU A 178 -6.31 17.29 20.73
CA LEU A 178 -7.72 16.98 20.99
C LEU A 178 -8.11 17.26 22.45
N TYR A 179 -7.62 18.35 23.06
CA TYR A 179 -8.24 18.95 24.24
C TYR A 179 -7.80 20.41 24.30
N GLN A 180 -8.71 21.32 23.94
CA GLN A 180 -8.79 22.77 24.22
C GLN A 180 -9.21 23.56 22.97
N ARG A 181 -10.51 23.58 22.67
CA ARG A 181 -11.43 24.68 22.96
C ARG A 181 -12.83 24.35 22.47
#